data_AF-A0A9E3BEY3-F1
#
_entry.id   AF-A0A9E3BEY3-F1
#
_cell.length_a   1.000
_cell.length_b   1.000
_cell.length_c   1.000
_cell.angle_alpha   90.00
_cell.angle_beta   90.00
_cell.angle_gamma   90.00
#
_symmetry.space_group_name_H-M   'P 1'
#
loop_
_entity.id
_entity.type
_entity.pdbx_description
1 polymer ?
#
loop_
_entity_poly.entity_id
_entity_poly.type
_entity_poly.pdbx_seq_one_letter_code
_entity_poly.pdbx_strand_id
1 'polypeptide(L)'
;MLLFHGTVEPFIESIFAYGLLPPNSNDRSSGWTKALSGLGHDACVFASTSPVASRGGNPIAFAMSYRGPLAERAGYIIVIDLPPEDLYQVRAVIRNVELRSFIDTLNARYFLQQPFQIRYHHLNEHLDIAHFCIFYWLTQYLKERAYPLEAPALHELLRQHIDESDSPYAWRIIGIETLSTGRVNLRTEPEPAYSYIFEGFDRYEPFLLFLQQQRAHPLPQDAVLKPYRISGAEESVLSNLAFLLRIVAAHVAPFAQRDILRFFRTHPSWNWDDWYAAFPAQECDLPRLWHPDYGKHFDMQDLKNADNQLILSSIPPRYILGAIKVSDGVKLLPHLRPDRKKGVKLSSRLWQRAYALRAQYTGKPLIITS
;
A
#
# COMPACT_ATOMS: atom_id res chain seq x y z
N MET A 1 7.47 14.96 -23.40
CA MET A 1 6.66 15.32 -22.21
C MET A 1 7.62 15.69 -21.11
N LEU A 2 7.43 16.84 -20.47
CA LEU A 2 8.31 17.25 -19.39
C LEU A 2 7.92 16.58 -18.07
N LEU A 3 8.89 15.91 -17.45
CA LEU A 3 8.79 15.30 -16.13
C LEU A 3 9.86 15.86 -15.21
N PHE A 4 9.59 15.77 -13.90
CA PHE A 4 10.41 16.39 -12.87
C PHE A 4 10.79 15.38 -11.79
N HIS A 5 12.08 15.31 -11.47
CA HIS A 5 12.61 14.48 -10.39
C HIS A 5 13.42 15.34 -9.42
N GLY A 6 13.12 15.26 -8.13
CA GLY A 6 13.83 16.01 -7.10
C GLY A 6 15.04 15.23 -6.58
N THR A 7 16.20 15.87 -6.52
CA THR A 7 17.45 15.24 -6.05
C THR A 7 18.37 16.26 -5.37
N VAL A 8 19.55 15.81 -4.95
CA VAL A 8 20.58 16.62 -4.28
C VAL A 8 21.92 16.52 -5.00
N GLU A 9 22.79 17.50 -4.77
CA GLU A 9 24.07 17.71 -5.45
C GLU A 9 24.92 16.45 -5.71
N PRO A 10 25.12 15.53 -4.73
CA PRO A 10 25.97 14.36 -4.95
C PRO A 10 25.50 13.41 -6.05
N PHE A 11 24.23 13.50 -6.48
CA PHE A 11 23.66 12.63 -7.51
C PHE A 11 23.65 13.27 -8.90
N ILE A 12 24.03 14.55 -9.06
CA ILE A 12 23.90 15.23 -10.35
C ILE A 12 24.82 14.63 -11.42
N GLU A 13 26.09 14.42 -11.08
CA GLU A 13 27.06 13.87 -12.03
C GLU A 13 26.66 12.47 -12.49
N SER A 14 26.22 11.61 -11.57
CA SER A 14 25.77 10.26 -11.91
C SER A 14 24.50 10.27 -12.76
N ILE A 15 23.53 11.16 -12.47
CA ILE A 15 22.31 11.28 -13.27
C ILE A 15 22.62 11.77 -14.69
N PHE A 16 23.55 12.70 -14.85
CA PHE A 16 23.93 13.18 -16.19
C PHE A 16 24.73 12.14 -16.97
N ALA A 17 25.57 11.36 -16.31
CA ALA A 17 26.37 10.32 -16.95
C ALA A 17 25.54 9.08 -17.32
N TYR A 18 24.65 8.65 -16.42
CA TYR A 18 24.00 7.34 -16.51
C TYR A 18 22.47 7.40 -16.61
N GLY A 19 21.88 8.59 -16.47
CA GLY A 19 20.44 8.78 -16.45
C GLY A 19 19.86 8.54 -15.07
N LEU A 20 18.52 8.46 -14.97
CA LEU A 20 17.87 8.04 -13.74
C LEU A 20 17.82 6.52 -13.71
N LEU A 21 18.63 5.96 -12.83
CA LEU A 21 18.67 4.53 -12.56
C LEU A 21 17.86 4.22 -11.29
N PRO A 22 17.22 3.05 -11.22
CA PRO A 22 16.65 2.54 -9.99
C PRO A 22 17.68 2.50 -8.85
N PRO A 23 17.25 2.64 -7.59
CA PRO A 23 18.13 2.50 -6.45
C PRO A 23 18.71 1.07 -6.36
N ASN A 24 19.99 0.92 -5.99
CA ASN A 24 20.61 -0.39 -5.82
C ASN A 24 19.91 -1.18 -4.68
N SER A 25 19.64 -2.46 -4.93
CA SER A 25 18.69 -3.37 -4.26
C SER A 25 18.92 -3.76 -2.78
N ASN A 26 19.69 -2.97 -2.02
CA ASN A 26 19.79 -3.18 -0.57
C ASN A 26 18.65 -2.49 0.21
N ASP A 27 17.93 -1.57 -0.43
CA ASP A 27 16.78 -0.93 0.18
C ASP A 27 15.55 -1.84 0.06
N ARG A 28 15.31 -2.63 1.11
CA ARG A 28 14.13 -3.50 1.25
C ARG A 28 12.81 -2.73 1.32
N SER A 29 12.85 -1.41 1.19
CA SER A 29 11.69 -0.56 1.38
C SER A 29 10.84 -0.53 0.12
N SER A 30 9.72 -1.23 0.25
CA SER A 30 8.40 -0.85 -0.27
C SER A 30 7.84 -1.67 -1.43
N GLY A 31 7.15 -2.77 -1.09
CA GLY A 31 6.38 -3.57 -2.04
C GLY A 31 5.24 -2.83 -2.75
N TRP A 32 5.02 -1.55 -2.44
CA TRP A 32 4.04 -0.69 -3.11
C TRP A 32 4.39 -0.36 -4.54
N THR A 33 5.69 -0.25 -4.83
CA THR A 33 6.19 -0.11 -6.20
C THR A 33 5.84 -1.34 -7.03
N LYS A 34 6.14 -2.54 -6.51
CA LYS A 34 5.75 -3.81 -7.13
C LYS A 34 4.24 -3.93 -7.33
N ALA A 35 3.45 -3.49 -6.36
CA ALA A 35 1.99 -3.48 -6.47
C ALA A 35 1.48 -2.58 -7.62
N LEU A 36 2.17 -1.46 -7.91
CA LEU A 36 1.84 -0.51 -8.98
C LEU A 36 2.44 -0.90 -10.34
N SER A 37 3.75 -1.12 -10.42
CA SER A 37 4.46 -1.27 -11.70
C SER A 37 4.66 -2.72 -12.12
N GLY A 38 4.43 -3.68 -11.22
CA GLY A 38 4.86 -5.07 -11.38
C GLY A 38 6.38 -5.26 -11.23
N LEU A 39 7.13 -4.19 -10.98
CA LEU A 39 8.59 -4.21 -10.84
C LEU A 39 9.00 -3.99 -9.38
N GLY A 40 10.12 -4.57 -8.96
CA GLY A 40 10.71 -4.26 -7.66
C GLY A 40 11.05 -2.77 -7.54
N HIS A 41 11.16 -2.28 -6.29
CA HIS A 41 11.56 -0.89 -6.02
C HIS A 41 12.93 -0.58 -6.64
N ASP A 42 13.82 -1.57 -6.61
CA ASP A 42 15.14 -1.61 -7.23
C ASP A 42 15.12 -1.66 -8.77
N ALA A 43 13.94 -1.64 -9.38
CA ALA A 43 13.74 -1.56 -10.81
C ALA A 43 12.89 -0.35 -11.23
N CYS A 44 12.63 0.59 -10.30
CA CYS A 44 11.78 1.74 -10.52
C CYS A 44 12.51 3.08 -10.31
N VAL A 45 12.14 4.09 -11.11
CA VAL A 45 12.44 5.51 -10.87
C VAL A 45 11.17 6.33 -10.81
N PHE A 46 11.23 7.45 -10.10
CA PHE A 46 10.07 8.28 -9.78
C PHE A 46 10.20 9.66 -10.42
N ALA A 47 9.16 10.13 -11.10
CA ALA A 47 9.07 11.49 -11.59
C ALA A 47 7.64 12.03 -11.48
N SER A 48 7.47 13.35 -11.52
CA SER A 48 6.17 14.01 -11.44
C SER A 48 5.87 14.78 -12.72
N THR A 49 4.60 14.93 -13.10
CA THR A 49 4.16 15.84 -14.18
C THR A 49 4.20 17.31 -13.76
N SER A 50 4.52 17.60 -12.49
CA SER A 50 4.66 18.97 -11.98
C SER A 50 5.93 19.14 -11.14
N PRO A 51 6.69 20.25 -11.30
CA PRO A 51 7.86 20.54 -10.48
C PRO A 51 7.51 20.88 -9.02
N VAL A 52 6.26 21.28 -8.78
CA VAL A 52 5.68 21.49 -7.44
C VAL A 52 4.38 20.70 -7.38
N ALA A 53 4.40 19.62 -6.62
CA ALA A 53 3.31 18.65 -6.52
C ALA A 53 2.75 18.58 -5.08
N SER A 54 1.64 17.88 -4.88
CA SER A 54 1.11 17.60 -3.55
C SER A 54 1.95 16.54 -2.81
N ARG A 55 1.62 16.27 -1.54
CA ARG A 55 2.53 15.68 -0.54
C ARG A 55 3.21 14.36 -0.94
N GLY A 56 2.61 13.53 -1.78
CA GLY A 56 3.13 12.20 -2.09
C GLY A 56 4.45 12.19 -2.85
N GLY A 57 4.57 13.00 -3.90
CA GLY A 57 5.61 12.88 -4.92
C GLY A 57 6.26 14.21 -5.31
N ASN A 58 6.23 15.19 -4.42
CA ASN A 58 6.60 16.57 -4.73
C ASN A 58 8.11 16.76 -5.01
N PRO A 59 8.54 17.02 -6.27
CA PRO A 59 9.96 17.14 -6.59
C PRO A 59 10.67 18.23 -5.80
N ILE A 60 10.01 19.36 -5.53
CA ILE A 60 10.62 20.41 -4.71
C ILE A 60 10.84 19.96 -3.26
N ALA A 61 9.96 19.13 -2.70
CA ALA A 61 10.11 18.64 -1.33
C ALA A 61 11.30 17.66 -1.22
N PHE A 62 11.47 16.80 -2.23
CA PHE A 62 12.63 15.92 -2.35
C PHE A 62 13.93 16.70 -2.55
N ALA A 63 13.93 17.69 -3.44
CA ALA A 63 15.09 18.54 -3.68
C ALA A 63 15.47 19.39 -2.45
N MET A 64 14.50 19.79 -1.64
CA MET A 64 14.72 20.48 -0.36
C MET A 64 15.06 19.52 0.79
N SER A 65 15.31 18.23 0.51
CA SER A 65 15.67 17.21 1.50
C SER A 65 14.72 17.15 2.69
N TYR A 66 13.40 17.22 2.47
CA TYR A 66 12.41 17.13 3.55
C TYR A 66 12.56 15.76 4.27
N ARG A 67 13.32 15.75 5.38
CA ARG A 67 13.61 14.61 6.27
C ARG A 67 14.67 13.59 5.80
N GLY A 68 15.61 13.96 4.93
CA GLY A 68 16.74 13.09 4.53
C GLY A 68 18.05 13.39 5.28
N PRO A 69 19.02 12.45 5.35
CA PRO A 69 20.33 12.65 5.98
C PRO A 69 21.23 13.68 5.24
N LEU A 70 20.76 14.21 4.11
CA LEU A 70 21.47 15.15 3.24
C LEU A 70 20.82 16.56 3.24
N ALA A 71 20.23 16.96 4.37
CA ALA A 71 19.49 18.23 4.50
C ALA A 71 20.30 19.50 4.20
N GLU A 72 21.63 19.44 4.21
CA GLU A 72 22.51 20.59 3.98
C GLU A 72 23.08 20.67 2.56
N ARG A 73 22.71 19.74 1.67
CA ARG A 73 23.22 19.71 0.29
C ARG A 73 22.32 20.50 -0.65
N ALA A 74 22.94 21.19 -1.62
CA ALA A 74 22.19 21.89 -2.64
C ALA A 74 21.17 20.97 -3.34
N GLY A 75 19.94 21.46 -3.42
CA GLY A 75 18.81 20.77 -4.02
C GLY A 75 18.68 21.08 -5.50
N TYR A 76 18.26 20.08 -6.27
CA TYR A 76 18.08 20.19 -7.71
C TYR A 76 16.77 19.52 -8.16
N ILE A 77 16.16 20.08 -9.20
CA ILE A 77 15.09 19.43 -9.96
C ILE A 77 15.68 19.02 -11.31
N ILE A 78 15.74 17.71 -11.56
CA ILE A 78 16.07 17.14 -12.86
C ILE A 78 14.86 17.32 -13.79
N VAL A 79 15.12 17.83 -14.99
CA VAL A 79 14.11 18.00 -16.04
C VAL A 79 14.33 16.94 -17.11
N ILE A 80 13.29 16.15 -17.34
CA ILE A 80 13.29 15.01 -18.27
C ILE A 80 12.35 15.36 -19.41
N ASP A 81 12.74 15.13 -20.67
CA ASP A 81 11.82 15.17 -21.82
C ASP A 81 11.64 13.77 -22.39
N LEU A 82 10.54 13.13 -21.98
CA LEU A 82 10.19 11.78 -22.43
C LEU A 82 9.33 11.86 -23.71
N PRO A 83 9.80 11.39 -24.88
CA PRO A 83 9.03 11.52 -26.11
C PRO A 83 7.86 10.52 -26.16
N PRO A 84 6.82 10.78 -26.98
CA PRO A 84 5.62 9.94 -27.03
C PRO A 84 5.88 8.45 -27.33
N GLU A 85 6.82 8.16 -28.20
CA GLU A 85 7.24 6.80 -28.58
C GLU A 85 7.84 6.00 -27.42
N ASP A 86 8.29 6.68 -26.36
CA ASP A 86 8.94 6.10 -25.19
C ASP A 86 8.05 6.05 -23.93
N LEU A 87 6.76 6.36 -24.08
CA LEU A 87 5.81 6.31 -22.96
C LEU A 87 5.61 4.91 -22.37
N TYR A 88 6.02 3.85 -23.09
CA TYR A 88 6.06 2.49 -22.56
C TYR A 88 6.98 2.33 -21.33
N GLN A 89 7.87 3.31 -21.08
CA GLN A 89 8.70 3.36 -19.89
C GLN A 89 7.89 3.70 -18.63
N VAL A 90 6.70 4.33 -18.77
CA VAL A 90 5.74 4.60 -17.70
C VAL A 90 5.02 3.31 -17.34
N ARG A 91 5.22 2.84 -16.11
CA ARG A 91 4.62 1.61 -15.59
C ARG A 91 3.36 1.86 -14.81
N ALA A 92 3.27 3.02 -14.16
CA ALA A 92 2.08 3.43 -13.44
C ALA A 92 1.99 4.96 -13.31
N VAL A 93 0.76 5.45 -13.20
CA VAL A 93 0.43 6.86 -12.94
C VAL A 93 -0.51 6.94 -11.76
N ILE A 94 -0.21 7.81 -10.80
CA ILE A 94 -1.04 8.02 -9.61
C ILE A 94 -1.09 9.50 -9.25
N ARG A 95 -2.25 10.01 -8.86
CA ARG A 95 -2.36 11.40 -8.39
C ARG A 95 -1.54 11.56 -7.11
N ASN A 96 -0.72 12.60 -7.03
CA ASN A 96 0.11 12.85 -5.84
C ASN A 96 -0.72 13.04 -4.56
N VAL A 97 -1.95 13.58 -4.70
CA VAL A 97 -2.89 13.75 -3.59
C VAL A 97 -3.34 12.41 -3.01
N GLU A 98 -3.31 11.37 -3.83
CA GLU A 98 -3.75 10.02 -3.48
C GLU A 98 -2.59 9.09 -3.17
N LEU A 99 -1.34 9.44 -3.52
CA LEU A 99 -0.21 8.55 -3.30
C LEU A 99 -0.05 8.15 -1.83
N ARG A 100 -0.27 9.06 -0.89
CA ARG A 100 -0.21 8.71 0.54
C ARG A 100 -1.30 7.74 0.93
N SER A 101 -2.55 8.05 0.58
CA SER A 101 -3.70 7.15 0.81
C SER A 101 -3.50 5.81 0.11
N PHE A 102 -2.89 5.79 -1.07
CA PHE A 102 -2.54 4.58 -1.79
C PHE A 102 -1.53 3.75 -0.99
N ILE A 103 -0.43 4.36 -0.52
CA ILE A 103 0.55 3.69 0.32
C ILE A 103 -0.11 3.14 1.59
N ASP A 104 -0.99 3.92 2.23
CA ASP A 104 -1.71 3.49 3.42
C ASP A 104 -2.71 2.35 3.13
N THR A 105 -3.25 2.28 1.91
CA THR A 105 -4.25 1.27 1.49
C THR A 105 -3.64 0.07 0.78
N LEU A 106 -2.32 -0.04 0.76
CA LEU A 106 -1.61 -1.20 0.22
C LEU A 106 -2.06 -2.50 0.86
N ASN A 107 -2.39 -2.49 2.14
CA ASN A 107 -2.90 -3.68 2.82
C ASN A 107 -4.19 -4.20 2.15
N ALA A 108 -5.08 -3.32 1.66
CA ALA A 108 -6.25 -3.73 0.86
C ALA A 108 -5.85 -4.34 -0.47
N ARG A 109 -4.88 -3.73 -1.17
CA ARG A 109 -4.44 -4.23 -2.47
C ARG A 109 -3.68 -5.53 -2.38
N TYR A 110 -2.82 -5.68 -1.37
CA TYR A 110 -2.12 -6.92 -1.11
C TYR A 110 -3.11 -8.06 -0.93
N PHE A 111 -4.17 -7.81 -0.17
CA PHE A 111 -5.28 -8.74 -0.04
C PHE A 111 -5.89 -9.07 -1.40
N LEU A 112 -6.21 -8.05 -2.22
CA LEU A 112 -6.88 -8.20 -3.53
C LEU A 112 -5.99 -8.71 -4.70
N GLN A 113 -4.66 -8.77 -4.55
CA GLN A 113 -3.71 -8.99 -5.65
C GLN A 113 -2.90 -10.30 -5.59
N GLN A 114 -2.76 -10.97 -4.45
CA GLN A 114 -1.68 -11.95 -4.27
C GLN A 114 -2.12 -13.28 -3.64
N PRO A 115 -1.76 -14.42 -4.26
CA PRO A 115 -1.36 -15.64 -3.56
C PRO A 115 -0.01 -15.41 -2.84
N PHE A 116 -0.08 -14.80 -1.65
CA PHE A 116 0.92 -14.79 -0.58
C PHE A 116 2.39 -14.32 -0.76
N GLN A 117 2.75 -13.30 0.04
CA GLN A 117 3.70 -13.36 1.17
C GLN A 117 3.60 -12.02 1.93
N ILE A 118 2.79 -11.95 3.00
CA ILE A 118 2.76 -10.78 3.90
C ILE A 118 3.53 -11.13 5.16
N ARG A 119 4.52 -10.31 5.51
CA ARG A 119 5.02 -10.19 6.89
C ARG A 119 4.33 -8.98 7.50
N TYR A 120 3.28 -9.18 8.28
CA TYR A 120 2.82 -8.13 9.18
C TYR A 120 3.90 -7.98 10.25
N HIS A 121 4.51 -6.81 10.36
CA HIS A 121 5.59 -6.55 11.32
C HIS A 121 5.20 -6.86 12.79
N HIS A 122 3.90 -6.95 13.08
CA HIS A 122 3.37 -7.26 14.42
C HIS A 122 2.80 -8.68 14.56
N LEU A 123 2.56 -9.40 13.46
CA LEU A 123 1.97 -10.75 13.52
C LEU A 123 2.93 -11.85 13.06
N ASN A 124 4.01 -11.55 12.32
CA ASN A 124 4.91 -12.56 11.74
C ASN A 124 4.20 -13.72 10.99
N GLU A 125 2.91 -13.58 10.70
CA GLU A 125 2.05 -14.65 10.23
C GLU A 125 1.48 -14.35 8.85
N HIS A 126 1.31 -15.43 8.11
CA HIS A 126 0.79 -15.47 6.76
C HIS A 126 -0.76 -15.41 6.79
N LEU A 127 -1.36 -14.30 6.35
CA LEU A 127 -2.81 -14.13 6.14
C LEU A 127 -3.36 -14.98 4.97
N ASP A 128 -3.77 -16.21 5.27
CA ASP A 128 -4.27 -17.17 4.27
C ASP A 128 -5.76 -17.05 4.04
N ILE A 129 -6.28 -17.77 3.03
CA ILE A 129 -7.73 -17.85 2.80
C ILE A 129 -8.45 -18.36 4.05
N ALA A 130 -7.77 -19.11 4.91
CA ALA A 130 -8.37 -19.61 6.12
C ALA A 130 -8.52 -18.51 7.19
N HIS A 131 -7.58 -17.55 7.28
CA HIS A 131 -7.78 -16.29 7.99
C HIS A 131 -8.88 -15.43 7.35
N PHE A 132 -8.94 -15.35 6.01
CA PHE A 132 -10.04 -14.68 5.31
C PHE A 132 -11.40 -15.29 5.70
N CYS A 133 -11.50 -16.62 5.78
CA CYS A 133 -12.71 -17.31 6.21
C CYS A 133 -13.12 -16.91 7.62
N ILE A 134 -12.16 -16.80 8.56
CA ILE A 134 -12.45 -16.30 9.90
C ILE A 134 -12.95 -14.86 9.86
N PHE A 135 -12.27 -13.97 9.13
CA PHE A 135 -12.71 -12.58 9.03
C PHE A 135 -14.05 -12.44 8.33
N TYR A 136 -14.38 -13.32 7.38
CA TYR A 136 -15.71 -13.40 6.79
C TYR A 136 -16.76 -13.68 7.87
N TRP A 137 -16.57 -14.73 8.67
CA TRP A 137 -17.51 -15.07 9.73
C TRP A 137 -17.58 -14.03 10.82
N LEU A 138 -16.44 -13.44 11.20
CA LEU A 138 -16.39 -12.34 12.16
C LEU A 138 -17.12 -11.10 11.63
N THR A 139 -16.99 -10.80 10.33
CA THR A 139 -17.74 -9.74 9.66
C THR A 139 -19.25 -10.01 9.71
N GLN A 140 -19.70 -11.25 9.45
CA GLN A 140 -21.12 -11.61 9.56
C GLN A 140 -21.64 -11.47 10.99
N TYR A 141 -20.88 -12.00 11.96
CA TYR A 141 -21.19 -11.90 13.39
C TYR A 141 -21.43 -10.46 13.85
N LEU A 142 -20.54 -9.55 13.44
CA LEU A 142 -20.64 -8.12 13.77
C LEU A 142 -21.82 -7.45 13.06
N LYS A 143 -22.02 -7.75 11.76
CA LYS A 143 -23.13 -7.18 10.98
C LYS A 143 -24.51 -7.59 11.52
N GLU A 144 -24.70 -8.87 11.87
CA GLU A 144 -25.96 -9.38 12.43
C GLU A 144 -26.31 -8.73 13.77
N ARG A 145 -25.30 -8.30 14.54
CA ARG A 145 -25.45 -7.57 15.80
C ARG A 145 -25.48 -6.04 15.61
N ALA A 146 -25.50 -5.57 14.36
CA ALA A 146 -25.44 -4.17 14.00
C ALA A 146 -24.22 -3.42 14.58
N TYR A 147 -23.11 -4.11 14.78
CA TYR A 147 -21.85 -3.47 15.16
C TYR A 147 -21.17 -2.84 13.94
N PRO A 148 -20.87 -1.53 14.00
CA PRO A 148 -20.14 -0.88 12.93
C PRO A 148 -18.70 -1.40 12.81
N LEU A 149 -18.18 -1.45 11.58
CA LEU A 149 -16.83 -1.96 11.30
C LEU A 149 -15.76 -0.86 11.32
N GLU A 150 -16.04 0.30 11.92
CA GLU A 150 -15.03 1.35 12.12
C GLU A 150 -14.20 1.11 13.37
N ALA A 151 -12.93 1.55 13.33
CA ALA A 151 -11.98 1.37 14.42
C ALA A 151 -12.48 1.90 15.77
N PRO A 152 -13.11 3.09 15.88
CA PRO A 152 -13.62 3.56 17.17
C PRO A 152 -14.72 2.66 17.75
N ALA A 153 -15.62 2.14 16.91
CA ALA A 153 -16.70 1.26 17.35
C ALA A 153 -16.17 -0.10 17.79
N LEU A 154 -15.24 -0.69 17.04
CA LEU A 154 -14.57 -1.93 17.43
C LEU A 154 -13.72 -1.75 18.68
N HIS A 155 -13.08 -0.60 18.84
CA HIS A 155 -12.32 -0.29 20.04
C HIS A 155 -13.23 -0.24 21.27
N GLU A 156 -14.38 0.43 21.18
CA GLU A 156 -15.33 0.47 22.29
C GLU A 156 -15.88 -0.93 22.61
N LEU A 157 -16.25 -1.70 21.58
CA LEU A 157 -16.72 -3.09 21.74
C LEU A 157 -15.69 -3.97 22.46
N LEU A 158 -14.43 -3.91 22.01
CA LEU A 158 -13.38 -4.78 22.51
C LEU A 158 -12.78 -4.29 23.84
N ARG A 159 -12.88 -2.99 24.12
CA ARG A 159 -12.46 -2.40 25.41
C ARG A 159 -13.29 -2.95 26.58
N GLN A 160 -14.57 -3.26 26.35
CA GLN A 160 -15.45 -3.88 27.34
C GLN A 160 -15.03 -5.32 27.70
N HIS A 161 -14.13 -5.92 26.91
CA HIS A 161 -13.71 -7.32 27.01
C HIS A 161 -12.18 -7.48 27.00
N ILE A 162 -11.46 -6.49 27.52
CA ILE A 162 -10.01 -6.61 27.76
C ILE A 162 -9.81 -7.58 28.92
N ASP A 163 -9.13 -8.69 28.64
CA ASP A 163 -8.71 -9.65 29.64
C ASP A 163 -7.34 -9.21 30.18
N GLU A 164 -7.32 -8.66 31.39
CA GLU A 164 -6.10 -8.26 32.11
C GLU A 164 -5.46 -9.44 32.86
N SER A 165 -5.94 -10.68 32.67
CA SER A 165 -5.42 -11.82 33.44
C SER A 165 -4.03 -12.27 32.97
N ASP A 166 -3.03 -11.90 33.77
CA ASP A 166 -1.73 -12.54 33.90
C ASP A 166 -1.92 -14.05 34.17
N SER A 167 -1.89 -14.88 33.12
CA SER A 167 -1.58 -16.30 33.33
C SER A 167 -0.74 -16.87 32.19
N PRO A 168 0.55 -17.19 32.44
CA PRO A 168 1.47 -17.67 31.41
C PRO A 168 1.18 -19.09 30.90
N TYR A 169 0.13 -19.78 31.38
CA TYR A 169 -0.11 -21.18 31.01
C TYR A 169 -1.61 -21.54 31.00
N ALA A 170 -2.35 -21.24 29.93
CA ALA A 170 -3.62 -21.93 29.63
C ALA A 170 -4.16 -21.74 28.19
N TRP A 171 -3.42 -22.09 27.13
CA TRP A 171 -3.93 -21.87 25.77
C TRP A 171 -3.92 -23.14 24.90
N ARG A 172 -5.14 -23.56 24.50
CA ARG A 172 -5.37 -24.31 23.25
C ARG A 172 -5.92 -23.29 22.25
N ILE A 173 -5.06 -22.84 21.35
CA ILE A 173 -5.45 -22.10 20.14
C ILE A 173 -6.01 -23.13 19.16
N ILE A 174 -7.20 -22.90 18.59
CA ILE A 174 -7.58 -23.61 17.37
C ILE A 174 -6.83 -22.92 16.26
N GLY A 175 -5.63 -23.42 15.99
CA GLY A 175 -4.84 -23.02 14.84
C GLY A 175 -5.61 -23.36 13.56
N ILE A 176 -5.65 -22.40 12.66
CA ILE A 176 -6.29 -22.50 11.35
C ILE A 176 -5.62 -23.59 10.46
N GLU A 177 -4.49 -24.16 10.88
CA GLU A 177 -3.92 -25.39 10.29
C GLU A 177 -4.92 -26.56 10.24
N THR A 178 -5.97 -26.53 11.07
CA THR A 178 -7.04 -27.52 11.08
C THR A 178 -7.88 -27.52 9.79
N LEU A 179 -7.99 -26.38 9.09
CA LEU A 179 -8.82 -26.24 7.88
C LEU A 179 -8.06 -26.61 6.60
N SER A 180 -6.75 -26.40 6.54
CA SER A 180 -5.94 -26.69 5.35
C SER A 180 -5.35 -28.11 5.32
N THR A 181 -5.19 -28.78 6.48
CA THR A 181 -4.53 -30.10 6.56
C THR A 181 -5.28 -31.15 7.39
N GLY A 182 -6.42 -30.79 8.02
CA GLY A 182 -7.17 -31.69 8.89
C GLY A 182 -6.44 -32.07 10.19
N ARG A 183 -5.34 -31.40 10.55
CA ARG A 183 -4.58 -31.64 11.79
C ARG A 183 -4.66 -30.43 12.74
N VAL A 184 -4.90 -30.71 14.02
CA VAL A 184 -4.90 -29.70 15.10
C VAL A 184 -3.49 -29.63 15.69
N ASN A 185 -2.74 -28.56 15.42
CA ASN A 185 -1.52 -28.26 16.16
C ASN A 185 -1.82 -27.29 17.30
N LEU A 186 -1.39 -27.68 18.51
CA LEU A 186 -1.47 -26.89 19.72
C LEU A 186 -0.14 -26.14 19.87
N ARG A 187 -0.10 -24.83 19.61
CA ARG A 187 1.07 -23.99 19.94
C ARG A 187 1.06 -23.61 21.42
N THR A 188 2.24 -23.59 22.03
CA THR A 188 2.47 -23.35 23.48
C THR A 188 3.42 -22.18 23.75
N GLU A 189 3.46 -21.17 22.87
CA GLU A 189 4.26 -19.98 23.15
C GLU A 189 3.54 -19.04 24.12
N PRO A 190 4.26 -18.36 25.03
CA PRO A 190 3.67 -17.41 25.97
C PRO A 190 3.04 -16.22 25.22
N GLU A 191 1.80 -15.88 25.59
CA GLU A 191 1.03 -14.81 24.96
C GLU A 191 1.52 -13.41 25.39
N PRO A 192 1.36 -12.38 24.53
CA PRO A 192 1.58 -10.99 24.94
C PRO A 192 0.54 -10.53 25.97
N ALA A 193 0.93 -9.61 26.85
CA ALA A 193 0.20 -9.21 28.06
C ALA A 193 -1.23 -8.62 27.85
N TYR A 194 -1.62 -8.30 26.62
CA TYR A 194 -2.96 -7.78 26.32
C TYR A 194 -3.50 -8.40 25.03
N SER A 195 -4.73 -8.91 25.10
CA SER A 195 -5.47 -9.43 23.95
C SER A 195 -6.92 -8.94 23.95
N TYR A 196 -7.43 -8.59 22.78
CA TYR A 196 -8.85 -8.30 22.59
C TYR A 196 -9.64 -9.57 22.34
N ILE A 197 -10.82 -9.69 22.96
CA ILE A 197 -11.69 -10.87 22.86
C ILE A 197 -13.00 -10.50 22.18
N PHE A 198 -13.34 -11.22 21.10
CA PHE A 198 -14.69 -11.20 20.55
C PHE A 198 -15.60 -12.16 21.33
N GLU A 199 -16.13 -11.68 22.45
CA GLU A 199 -17.04 -12.47 23.27
C GLU A 199 -18.27 -12.90 22.47
N GLY A 200 -18.63 -14.18 22.54
CA GLY A 200 -19.80 -14.75 21.87
C GLY A 200 -19.57 -15.22 20.43
N PHE A 201 -18.45 -14.87 19.79
CA PHE A 201 -18.10 -15.40 18.47
C PHE A 201 -17.84 -16.92 18.48
N ASP A 202 -17.31 -17.42 19.59
CA ASP A 202 -17.14 -18.85 19.90
C ASP A 202 -18.45 -19.64 19.92
N ARG A 203 -19.58 -18.94 20.12
CA ARG A 203 -20.94 -19.50 20.15
C ARG A 203 -21.77 -19.10 18.93
N TYR A 204 -21.14 -18.52 17.90
CA TYR A 204 -21.85 -18.04 16.72
C TYR A 204 -22.30 -19.23 15.84
N GLU A 205 -23.56 -19.63 16.01
CA GLU A 205 -24.14 -20.85 15.42
C GLU A 205 -23.89 -21.02 13.90
N PRO A 206 -24.06 -20.00 13.04
CA PRO A 206 -23.75 -20.12 11.61
C PRO A 206 -22.30 -20.57 11.34
N PHE A 207 -21.34 -20.04 12.10
CA PHE A 207 -19.93 -20.44 11.97
C PHE A 207 -19.69 -21.85 12.50
N LEU A 208 -20.32 -22.21 13.63
CA LEU A 208 -20.24 -23.56 14.18
C LEU A 208 -20.75 -24.63 13.21
N LEU A 209 -21.92 -24.38 12.60
CA LEU A 209 -22.53 -25.26 11.61
C LEU A 209 -21.63 -25.40 10.37
N PHE A 210 -21.04 -24.29 9.92
CA PHE A 210 -20.06 -24.32 8.84
C PHE A 210 -18.85 -25.19 9.18
N LEU A 211 -18.26 -25.03 10.36
CA LEU A 211 -17.11 -25.84 10.80
C LEU A 211 -17.43 -27.34 10.87
N GLN A 212 -18.64 -27.71 11.30
CA GLN A 212 -19.09 -29.10 11.33
C GLN A 212 -19.19 -29.69 9.91
N GLN A 213 -19.63 -28.90 8.94
CA GLN A 213 -19.80 -29.32 7.55
C GLN A 213 -18.49 -29.39 6.76
N GLN A 214 -17.44 -28.67 7.19
CA GLN A 214 -16.13 -28.66 6.54
C GLN A 214 -15.29 -29.91 6.83
N ARG A 215 -15.57 -30.61 7.93
CA ARG A 215 -14.70 -31.70 8.36
C ARG A 215 -15.10 -33.02 7.72
N ALA A 216 -14.09 -33.77 7.26
CA ALA A 216 -14.23 -35.20 6.98
C ALA A 216 -14.59 -36.02 8.24
N HIS A 217 -14.39 -35.46 9.45
CA HIS A 217 -14.67 -36.10 10.74
C HIS A 217 -15.35 -35.14 11.74
N PRO A 218 -16.39 -35.59 12.48
CA PRO A 218 -17.09 -34.73 13.45
C PRO A 218 -16.14 -34.19 14.52
N LEU A 219 -16.42 -32.96 15.00
CA LEU A 219 -15.80 -32.41 16.21
C LEU A 219 -16.06 -33.36 17.39
N PRO A 220 -15.06 -33.64 18.25
CA PRO A 220 -15.32 -34.27 19.54
C PRO A 220 -16.44 -33.51 20.28
N GLN A 221 -17.34 -34.23 20.96
CA GLN A 221 -18.46 -33.61 21.69
C GLN A 221 -17.99 -32.62 22.78
N ASP A 222 -16.74 -32.75 23.23
CA ASP A 222 -16.07 -31.93 24.22
C ASP A 222 -15.17 -30.82 23.61
N ALA A 223 -15.18 -30.64 22.28
CA ALA A 223 -14.41 -29.59 21.63
C ALA A 223 -14.98 -28.21 21.95
N VAL A 224 -14.29 -27.46 22.82
CA VAL A 224 -14.64 -26.08 23.14
C VAL A 224 -13.90 -25.13 22.19
N LEU A 225 -14.65 -24.41 21.35
CA LEU A 225 -14.12 -23.26 20.63
C LEU A 225 -13.86 -22.14 21.63
N LYS A 226 -12.64 -21.62 21.66
CA LYS A 226 -12.32 -20.45 22.47
C LYS A 226 -12.67 -19.16 21.71
N PRO A 227 -12.95 -18.05 22.41
CA PRO A 227 -13.15 -16.75 21.78
C PRO A 227 -11.99 -16.37 20.86
N TYR A 228 -12.31 -15.71 19.74
CA TYR A 228 -11.28 -15.20 18.85
C TYR A 228 -10.52 -14.07 19.56
N ARG A 229 -9.19 -14.26 19.66
CA ARG A 229 -8.28 -13.35 20.35
C ARG A 229 -7.39 -12.63 19.34
N ILE A 230 -7.24 -11.33 19.52
CA ILE A 230 -6.24 -10.54 18.79
C ILE A 230 -5.23 -10.03 19.78
N SER A 231 -3.99 -10.47 19.62
CA SER A 231 -2.86 -10.05 20.41
C SER A 231 -2.51 -8.58 20.16
N GLY A 232 -2.29 -7.83 21.24
CA GLY A 232 -1.89 -6.43 21.21
C GLY A 232 -3.06 -5.46 21.42
N ALA A 233 -2.94 -4.58 22.42
CA ALA A 233 -3.91 -3.52 22.74
C ALA A 233 -3.57 -2.15 22.11
N GLU A 234 -2.76 -2.14 21.05
CA GLU A 234 -2.41 -0.90 20.38
C GLU A 234 -3.54 -0.43 19.45
N GLU A 235 -3.83 0.87 19.44
CA GLU A 235 -4.81 1.50 18.54
C GLU A 235 -4.54 1.17 17.05
N SER A 236 -3.27 0.95 16.71
CA SER A 236 -2.81 0.51 15.39
C SER A 236 -3.36 -0.87 15.00
N VAL A 237 -3.44 -1.81 15.94
CA VAL A 237 -3.92 -3.19 15.72
C VAL A 237 -5.41 -3.20 15.44
N LEU A 238 -6.20 -2.45 16.22
CA LEU A 238 -7.64 -2.33 16.02
C LEU A 238 -8.00 -1.58 14.75
N SER A 239 -7.24 -0.53 14.42
CA SER A 239 -7.41 0.19 13.16
C SER A 239 -7.17 -0.73 11.96
N ASN A 240 -6.15 -1.58 12.03
CA ASN A 240 -5.88 -2.59 11.01
C ASN A 240 -6.99 -3.64 10.92
N LEU A 241 -7.50 -4.13 12.05
CA LEU A 241 -8.61 -5.08 12.06
C LEU A 241 -9.88 -4.49 11.45
N ALA A 242 -10.27 -3.29 11.86
CA ALA A 242 -11.41 -2.57 11.32
C ALA A 242 -11.31 -2.44 9.79
N PHE A 243 -10.12 -2.08 9.32
CA PHE A 243 -9.82 -1.99 7.91
C PHE A 243 -9.96 -3.36 7.20
N LEU A 244 -9.42 -4.43 7.76
CA LEU A 244 -9.54 -5.80 7.21
C LEU A 244 -10.99 -6.26 7.13
N LEU A 245 -11.78 -6.08 8.19
CA LEU A 245 -13.20 -6.46 8.21
C LEU A 245 -14.00 -5.68 7.17
N ARG A 246 -13.70 -4.40 6.97
CA ARG A 246 -14.32 -3.60 5.90
C ARG A 246 -13.96 -4.09 4.51
N ILE A 247 -12.70 -4.48 4.28
CA ILE A 247 -12.29 -5.06 3.00
C ILE A 247 -13.04 -6.36 2.77
N VAL A 248 -13.04 -7.28 3.73
CA VAL A 248 -13.75 -8.56 3.62
C VAL A 248 -15.23 -8.30 3.33
N ALA A 249 -15.87 -7.43 4.12
CA ALA A 249 -17.27 -7.06 3.97
C ALA A 249 -17.61 -6.58 2.56
N ALA A 250 -16.78 -5.71 1.98
CA ALA A 250 -16.99 -5.16 0.66
C ALA A 250 -16.56 -6.13 -0.46
N HIS A 251 -15.59 -7.00 -0.21
CA HIS A 251 -15.15 -8.02 -1.14
C HIS A 251 -16.20 -9.11 -1.34
N VAL A 252 -16.93 -9.48 -0.28
CA VAL A 252 -18.00 -10.48 -0.36
C VAL A 252 -19.37 -9.92 -0.71
N ALA A 253 -19.56 -8.60 -0.62
CA ALA A 253 -20.87 -7.96 -0.82
C ALA A 253 -21.54 -8.26 -2.18
N PRO A 254 -20.82 -8.32 -3.31
CA PRO A 254 -21.43 -8.61 -4.62
C PRO A 254 -21.88 -10.07 -4.78
N PHE A 255 -21.38 -10.98 -3.93
CA PHE A 255 -21.53 -12.41 -4.12
C PHE A 255 -22.58 -13.01 -3.19
N ALA A 256 -23.36 -13.97 -3.68
CA ALA A 256 -24.32 -14.66 -2.82
C ALA A 256 -23.61 -15.51 -1.77
N GLN A 257 -24.06 -15.43 -0.52
CA GLN A 257 -23.52 -16.20 0.60
C GLN A 257 -23.38 -17.69 0.29
N ARG A 258 -24.36 -18.29 -0.40
CA ARG A 258 -24.32 -19.70 -0.79
C ARG A 258 -23.10 -20.08 -1.63
N ASP A 259 -22.62 -19.16 -2.48
CA ASP A 259 -21.53 -19.41 -3.41
C ASP A 259 -20.19 -19.29 -2.68
N ILE A 260 -20.06 -18.31 -1.77
CA ILE A 260 -18.92 -18.18 -0.85
C ILE A 260 -18.79 -19.43 0.03
N LEU A 261 -19.89 -19.88 0.64
CA LEU A 261 -19.89 -21.08 1.49
C LEU A 261 -19.60 -22.34 0.67
N ARG A 262 -20.07 -22.42 -0.58
CA ARG A 262 -19.73 -23.51 -1.48
C ARG A 262 -18.24 -23.54 -1.77
N PHE A 263 -17.63 -22.40 -2.10
CA PHE A 263 -16.20 -22.31 -2.35
C PHE A 263 -15.38 -22.91 -1.21
N PHE A 264 -15.64 -22.47 0.03
CA PHE A 264 -14.91 -23.00 1.18
C PHE A 264 -15.12 -24.50 1.38
N ARG A 265 -16.28 -25.06 1.02
CA ARG A 265 -16.57 -26.51 1.16
C ARG A 265 -15.91 -27.38 0.09
N THR A 266 -15.75 -26.86 -1.12
CA THR A 266 -15.36 -27.69 -2.27
C THR A 266 -13.87 -27.68 -2.58
N HIS A 267 -13.10 -26.76 -2.01
CA HIS A 267 -11.66 -26.65 -2.27
C HIS A 267 -10.86 -27.26 -1.10
N PRO A 268 -10.15 -28.39 -1.31
CA PRO A 268 -9.42 -29.09 -0.26
C PRO A 268 -8.17 -28.33 0.22
N SER A 269 -7.65 -27.43 -0.59
CA SER A 269 -6.54 -26.54 -0.25
C SER A 269 -6.91 -25.11 -0.65
N TRP A 270 -7.46 -24.35 0.30
CA TRP A 270 -7.84 -22.97 0.05
C TRP A 270 -6.61 -22.13 -0.34
N ASN A 271 -6.65 -21.55 -1.53
CA ASN A 271 -5.64 -20.61 -2.00
C ASN A 271 -6.30 -19.42 -2.71
N TRP A 272 -5.54 -18.33 -2.84
CA TRP A 272 -6.04 -17.08 -3.41
C TRP A 272 -6.28 -17.16 -4.91
N ASP A 273 -5.57 -18.03 -5.64
CA ASP A 273 -5.78 -18.18 -7.09
C ASP A 273 -7.17 -18.77 -7.37
N ASP A 274 -7.55 -19.83 -6.64
CA ASP A 274 -8.88 -20.42 -6.72
C ASP A 274 -9.96 -19.43 -6.26
N TRP A 275 -9.69 -18.67 -5.20
CA TRP A 275 -10.62 -17.64 -4.72
C TRP A 275 -10.86 -16.58 -5.78
N TYR A 276 -9.80 -16.01 -6.38
CA TYR A 276 -9.95 -14.96 -7.40
C TYR A 276 -10.44 -15.46 -8.75
N ALA A 277 -10.27 -16.75 -9.05
CA ALA A 277 -10.94 -17.40 -10.18
C ALA A 277 -12.47 -17.48 -9.98
N ALA A 278 -12.92 -17.70 -8.73
CA ALA A 278 -14.34 -17.79 -8.38
C ALA A 278 -14.99 -16.42 -8.09
N PHE A 279 -14.23 -15.48 -7.52
CA PHE A 279 -14.69 -14.18 -7.02
C PHE A 279 -13.73 -13.07 -7.45
N PRO A 280 -13.85 -12.54 -8.68
CA PRO A 280 -12.92 -11.55 -9.22
C PRO A 280 -12.89 -10.25 -8.40
N ALA A 281 -11.68 -9.76 -8.08
CA ALA A 281 -11.49 -8.55 -7.26
C ALA A 281 -12.10 -7.27 -7.86
N GLN A 282 -12.28 -7.24 -9.19
CA GLN A 282 -12.80 -6.09 -9.93
C GLN A 282 -14.32 -5.91 -9.77
N GLU A 283 -15.04 -6.94 -9.33
CA GLU A 283 -16.50 -6.89 -9.15
C GLU A 283 -16.91 -6.28 -7.81
N CYS A 284 -15.95 -5.91 -6.97
CA CYS A 284 -16.20 -5.36 -5.64
C CYS A 284 -16.41 -3.84 -5.71
N ASP A 285 -17.42 -3.34 -4.99
CA ASP A 285 -17.70 -1.90 -4.80
C ASP A 285 -16.67 -1.21 -3.87
N LEU A 286 -15.39 -1.54 -4.03
CA LEU A 286 -14.30 -0.98 -3.26
C LEU A 286 -13.91 0.40 -3.81
N PRO A 287 -13.45 1.33 -2.96
CA PRO A 287 -12.83 2.56 -3.43
C PRO A 287 -11.77 2.28 -4.49
N ARG A 288 -11.79 3.03 -5.60
CA ARG A 288 -10.90 2.80 -6.75
C ARG A 288 -9.42 2.65 -6.37
N LEU A 289 -8.94 3.41 -5.39
CA LEU A 289 -7.57 3.31 -4.87
C LEU A 289 -7.15 1.90 -4.43
N TRP A 290 -8.11 1.12 -3.93
CA TRP A 290 -7.88 -0.22 -3.38
C TRP A 290 -7.85 -1.29 -4.46
N HIS A 291 -8.20 -0.97 -5.71
CA HIS A 291 -8.27 -1.97 -6.77
C HIS A 291 -6.87 -2.42 -7.23
N PRO A 292 -6.64 -3.72 -7.51
CA PRO A 292 -5.39 -4.28 -8.02
C PRO A 292 -4.73 -3.60 -9.22
N ASP A 293 -5.52 -2.94 -10.03
CA ASP A 293 -5.13 -2.32 -11.30
C ASP A 293 -5.07 -0.79 -11.21
N TYR A 294 -5.40 -0.20 -10.04
CA TYR A 294 -5.36 1.24 -9.90
C TYR A 294 -3.94 1.77 -10.11
N GLY A 295 -3.84 2.76 -11.00
CA GLY A 295 -2.60 3.34 -11.50
C GLY A 295 -1.88 2.55 -12.61
N LYS A 296 -2.26 1.29 -12.89
CA LYS A 296 -1.72 0.49 -14.01
C LYS A 296 -2.39 0.82 -15.33
N HIS A 297 -3.71 1.02 -15.29
CA HIS A 297 -4.47 1.50 -16.43
C HIS A 297 -4.56 3.02 -16.34
N PHE A 298 -3.75 3.68 -17.16
CA PHE A 298 -3.78 5.12 -17.37
C PHE A 298 -3.84 5.39 -18.87
N ASP A 299 -4.34 6.56 -19.24
CA ASP A 299 -4.37 7.00 -20.62
C ASP A 299 -3.46 8.22 -20.86
N MET A 300 -3.45 8.70 -22.11
CA MET A 300 -2.66 9.88 -22.48
C MET A 300 -3.13 11.18 -21.80
N GLN A 301 -4.37 11.23 -21.32
CA GLN A 301 -4.91 12.38 -20.61
C GLN A 301 -4.39 12.43 -19.17
N ASP A 302 -4.22 11.28 -18.52
CA ASP A 302 -3.58 11.18 -17.20
C ASP A 302 -2.17 11.76 -17.21
N LEU A 303 -1.41 11.54 -18.29
CA LEU A 303 -0.06 12.10 -18.43
C LEU A 303 -0.04 13.63 -18.63
N LYS A 304 -1.16 14.24 -19.02
CA LYS A 304 -1.30 15.69 -19.17
C LYS A 304 -1.80 16.36 -17.89
N ASN A 305 -2.40 15.59 -16.98
CA ASN A 305 -2.88 16.12 -15.72
C ASN A 305 -1.69 16.59 -14.87
N ALA A 306 -1.80 17.82 -14.38
CA ALA A 306 -0.86 18.32 -13.40
C ALA A 306 -0.98 17.49 -12.12
N ASP A 307 0.14 17.34 -11.40
CA ASP A 307 0.19 16.72 -10.08
C ASP A 307 0.02 15.18 -10.05
N ASN A 308 0.54 14.50 -11.06
CA ASN A 308 0.68 13.05 -11.07
C ASN A 308 2.11 12.62 -10.75
N GLN A 309 2.22 11.57 -9.93
CA GLN A 309 3.42 10.78 -9.74
C GLN A 309 3.45 9.65 -10.77
N LEU A 310 4.60 9.48 -11.42
CA LEU A 310 4.86 8.44 -12.38
C LEU A 310 5.88 7.47 -11.78
N ILE A 311 5.63 6.18 -12.00
CA ILE A 311 6.62 5.13 -11.82
C ILE A 311 7.14 4.74 -13.19
N LEU A 312 8.44 4.83 -13.35
CA LEU A 312 9.18 4.59 -14.58
C LEU A 312 10.16 3.44 -14.33
N SER A 313 10.67 2.80 -15.38
CA SER A 313 11.73 1.79 -15.22
C SER A 313 13.08 2.46 -14.98
N SER A 314 13.76 2.88 -16.05
CA SER A 314 14.98 3.69 -16.03
C SER A 314 14.86 4.77 -17.11
N ILE A 315 15.40 5.95 -16.87
CA ILE A 315 15.42 7.03 -17.87
C ILE A 315 16.86 7.21 -18.37
N PRO A 316 17.17 6.93 -19.64
CA PRO A 316 18.51 7.10 -20.17
C PRO A 316 18.95 8.58 -20.22
N PRO A 317 20.27 8.86 -20.22
CA PRO A 317 20.81 10.22 -20.24
C PRO A 317 20.26 11.12 -21.35
N ARG A 318 19.95 10.54 -22.51
CA ARG A 318 19.44 11.27 -23.68
C ARG A 318 18.12 12.00 -23.45
N TYR A 319 17.34 11.63 -22.44
CA TYR A 319 16.11 12.33 -22.07
C TYR A 319 16.32 13.36 -20.96
N ILE A 320 17.51 13.44 -20.37
CA ILE A 320 17.83 14.41 -19.32
C ILE A 320 18.24 15.73 -19.99
N LEU A 321 17.34 16.71 -19.94
CA LEU A 321 17.61 18.05 -20.45
C LEU A 321 18.62 18.80 -19.58
N GLY A 322 18.57 18.55 -18.27
CA GLY A 322 19.39 19.26 -17.30
C GLY A 322 18.82 19.26 -15.90
N ALA A 323 19.36 20.14 -15.07
CA ALA A 323 18.96 20.34 -13.69
C ALA A 323 18.72 21.82 -13.39
N ILE A 324 17.69 22.12 -12.60
CA ILE A 324 17.45 23.44 -12.03
C ILE A 324 17.92 23.39 -10.58
N LYS A 325 18.93 24.19 -10.22
CA LYS A 325 19.33 24.34 -8.82
C LYS A 325 18.24 25.10 -8.08
N VAL A 326 17.66 24.50 -7.05
CA VAL A 326 16.52 25.08 -6.32
C VAL A 326 16.88 25.55 -4.92
N SER A 327 17.90 24.97 -4.29
CA SER A 327 18.36 25.35 -2.96
C SER A 327 19.88 25.35 -2.83
N ASP A 328 20.35 26.03 -1.80
CA ASP A 328 21.72 25.96 -1.28
C ASP A 328 21.86 24.94 -0.13
N GLY A 329 20.88 24.04 0.01
CA GLY A 329 20.72 23.12 1.15
C GLY A 329 19.63 23.59 2.09
N VAL A 330 19.73 24.82 2.57
CA VAL A 330 18.83 25.30 3.63
C VAL A 330 17.67 26.12 3.07
N LYS A 331 17.91 26.92 2.03
CA LYS A 331 16.95 27.92 1.55
C LYS A 331 16.72 27.80 0.06
N LEU A 332 15.48 28.12 -0.33
CA LEU A 332 15.13 28.31 -1.73
C LEU A 332 15.91 29.50 -2.30
N LEU A 333 16.52 29.31 -3.47
CA LEU A 333 17.33 30.34 -4.12
C LEU A 333 16.50 31.60 -4.45
N PRO A 334 17.07 32.81 -4.32
CA PRO A 334 16.34 34.07 -4.48
C PRO A 334 15.58 34.20 -5.81
N HIS A 335 16.17 33.77 -6.92
CA HIS A 335 15.58 33.88 -8.25
C HIS A 335 14.35 32.96 -8.47
N LEU A 336 14.13 31.99 -7.57
CA LEU A 336 12.97 31.10 -7.58
C LEU A 336 11.90 31.49 -6.56
N ARG A 337 12.15 32.49 -5.70
CA ARG A 337 11.19 32.88 -4.68
C ARG A 337 9.88 33.36 -5.33
N PRO A 338 8.71 32.86 -4.89
CA PRO A 338 7.43 33.32 -5.38
C PRO A 338 7.22 34.79 -5.00
N ASP A 339 6.57 35.55 -5.87
CA ASP A 339 6.17 36.94 -5.61
C ASP A 339 4.66 36.99 -5.49
N ARG A 340 4.16 36.97 -4.24
CA ARG A 340 2.72 37.00 -3.96
C ARG A 340 2.06 38.30 -4.43
N LYS A 341 2.78 39.44 -4.37
CA LYS A 341 2.25 40.73 -4.80
C LYS A 341 2.00 40.76 -6.31
N LYS A 342 2.86 40.09 -7.08
CA LYS A 342 2.74 39.95 -8.54
C LYS A 342 2.01 38.68 -8.98
N GLY A 343 1.48 37.87 -8.06
CA GLY A 343 0.82 36.59 -8.36
C GLY A 343 1.76 35.51 -8.94
N VAL A 344 3.08 35.68 -8.87
CA VAL A 344 4.07 34.76 -9.46
C VAL A 344 4.27 33.57 -8.52
N LYS A 345 3.84 32.39 -8.95
CA LYS A 345 3.99 31.12 -8.21
C LYS A 345 5.36 30.49 -8.46
N LEU A 346 5.84 29.69 -7.50
CA LEU A 346 7.07 28.90 -7.64
C LEU A 346 7.00 27.95 -8.85
N SER A 347 5.87 27.27 -9.02
CA SER A 347 5.64 26.37 -10.16
C SER A 347 5.82 27.08 -11.50
N SER A 348 5.30 28.31 -11.64
CA SER A 348 5.44 29.11 -12.86
C SER A 348 6.91 29.42 -13.18
N ARG A 349 7.71 29.77 -12.17
CA ARG A 349 9.16 30.02 -12.35
C ARG A 349 9.89 28.74 -12.77
N LEU A 350 9.60 27.61 -12.14
CA LEU A 350 10.24 26.32 -12.46
C LEU A 350 9.88 25.86 -13.87
N TRP A 351 8.63 26.02 -14.30
CA TRP A 351 8.21 25.75 -15.68
C TRP A 351 8.95 26.63 -16.69
N GLN A 352 9.09 27.94 -16.43
CA GLN A 352 9.87 28.83 -17.29
C GLN A 352 11.31 28.33 -17.47
N ARG A 353 11.96 27.88 -16.39
CA ARG A 353 13.32 27.32 -16.45
C ARG A 353 13.37 25.98 -17.17
N ALA A 354 12.38 25.12 -17.00
CA ALA A 354 12.29 23.85 -17.72
C ALA A 354 12.14 24.05 -19.24
N TYR A 355 11.33 25.02 -19.67
CA TYR A 355 11.22 25.38 -21.08
C TYR A 355 12.51 26.02 -21.62
N ALA A 356 13.19 26.83 -20.83
CA ALA A 356 14.50 27.37 -21.21
C ALA A 356 15.55 26.27 -21.39
N LEU A 357 15.61 25.28 -20.48
CA LEU A 357 16.46 24.09 -20.64
C LEU A 357 16.16 23.37 -21.96
N ARG A 358 14.88 23.13 -22.24
CA ARG A 358 14.46 22.45 -23.47
C ARG A 358 14.89 23.21 -24.73
N ALA A 359 14.73 24.53 -24.74
CA ALA A 359 15.11 25.37 -25.88
C ALA A 359 16.63 25.45 -26.10
N GLN A 360 17.43 25.32 -25.03
CA GLN A 360 18.90 25.39 -25.08
C GLN A 360 19.56 24.01 -25.23
N TYR A 361 18.80 22.92 -25.16
CA TYR A 361 19.33 21.57 -25.17
C TYR A 361 19.93 21.22 -26.53
N THR A 362 21.23 20.91 -26.53
CA THR A 362 22.01 20.56 -27.73
C THR A 362 22.54 19.12 -27.66
N GLY A 363 21.89 18.25 -26.87
CA GLY A 363 22.34 16.88 -26.61
C GLY A 363 23.27 16.74 -25.38
N LYS A 364 23.54 17.83 -24.66
CA LYS A 364 24.29 17.83 -23.40
C LYS A 364 23.43 18.42 -22.28
N PRO A 365 23.32 17.75 -21.10
CA PRO A 365 22.58 18.30 -19.97
C PRO A 365 23.17 19.63 -19.48
N LEU A 366 22.30 20.56 -19.08
CA LEU A 366 22.69 21.88 -18.58
C LEU A 366 22.27 22.06 -17.10
N ILE A 367 23.01 22.87 -16.34
CA ILE A 367 22.60 23.26 -14.98
C ILE A 367 22.21 24.74 -14.99
N ILE A 368 20.97 25.05 -14.62
CA ILE A 368 20.53 26.42 -14.36
C ILE A 368 20.73 26.73 -12.88
N THR A 369 21.57 27.72 -12.59
CA THR A 369 21.86 28.20 -11.23
C THR A 369 21.28 29.58 -10.94
N SER A 370 20.81 30.32 -11.96
CA SER A 370 20.32 31.70 -11.87
C SER A 370 19.20 32.05 -12.83
#